data_AF-A0A6A4FLC3-F1
#
_entry.id   AF-A0A6A4FLC3-F1
#
_cell.length_a   1.000
_cell.length_b   1.000
_cell.length_c   1.000
_cell.angle_alpha   90.00
_cell.angle_beta   90.00
_cell.angle_gamma   90.00
#
_symmetry.space_group_name_H-M   'P 1'
#
loop_
_entity.id
_entity.type
_entity.pdbx_description
1 polymer ?
#
loop_
_entity_poly.entity_id
_entity_poly.type
_entity_poly.pdbx_seq_one_letter_code
_entity_poly.pdbx_strand_id
1 'polypeptide(L)'
;MLFADRFRARRPLSEALYGPVGLYEDAQRGDELVAIKQVSLTRAMAALRRNRNVDNPWSEHRVVARLMTLPPHPNVVRFRGEFLHAQDTWCVV
;
A
#
# COMPACT_ATOMS: atom_id res chain seq x y z
N MET A 1 15.86 4.20 9.74
CA MET A 1 15.27 2.85 9.80
C MET A 1 14.41 2.70 8.56
N LEU A 2 14.69 1.71 7.71
CA LEU A 2 13.87 1.43 6.53
C LEU A 2 12.46 1.06 7.02
N PHE A 3 11.42 1.65 6.45
CA PHE A 3 10.01 1.39 6.83
C PHE A 3 9.64 -0.10 6.79
N ALA A 4 10.39 -0.94 6.06
CA ALA A 4 10.17 -2.37 5.97
C ALA A 4 10.43 -3.13 7.29
N ASP A 5 11.43 -2.73 8.08
CA ASP A 5 11.79 -3.44 9.33
C ASP A 5 10.77 -3.22 10.46
N ARG A 6 9.88 -2.25 10.27
CA ARG A 6 8.81 -1.88 11.21
C ARG A 6 7.62 -2.84 11.17
N PHE A 7 7.32 -3.42 10.01
CA PHE A 7 6.08 -4.16 9.80
C PHE A 7 6.33 -5.66 9.72
N ARG A 8 5.73 -6.42 10.63
CA ARG A 8 5.85 -7.88 10.67
C ARG A 8 4.63 -8.52 10.03
N ALA A 9 4.83 -9.27 8.95
CA ALA A 9 3.74 -9.97 8.27
C ALA A 9 3.09 -11.02 9.17
N ARG A 10 1.75 -11.07 9.18
CA ARG A 10 0.96 -12.04 9.95
C ARG A 10 0.27 -13.05 9.05
N ARG A 11 -0.52 -12.56 8.10
CA ARG A 11 -1.24 -13.42 7.13
C ARG A 11 -1.61 -12.64 5.87
N PRO A 12 -1.77 -13.30 4.71
CA PRO A 12 -2.37 -12.68 3.54
C PRO A 12 -3.84 -12.31 3.81
N LEU A 13 -4.29 -11.24 3.17
CA LEU A 13 -5.69 -10.81 3.15
C LEU A 13 -6.31 -10.98 1.75
N SER A 14 -5.57 -10.63 0.70
CA SER A 14 -6.03 -10.73 -0.69
C SER A 14 -4.87 -10.66 -1.68
N GLU A 15 -5.08 -11.15 -2.89
CA GLU A 15 -4.19 -10.93 -4.04
C GLU A 15 -4.80 -9.88 -4.97
N ALA A 16 -4.22 -8.68 -5.01
CA ALA A 16 -4.67 -7.61 -5.89
C ALA A 16 -3.91 -7.61 -7.21
N LEU A 17 -4.38 -6.79 -8.16
CA LEU A 17 -3.89 -6.76 -9.55
C LEU A 17 -2.36 -6.60 -9.67
N TYR A 18 -1.76 -5.77 -8.81
CA TYR A 18 -0.34 -5.43 -8.85
C TYR A 18 0.50 -6.04 -7.72
N GLY A 19 -0.12 -6.77 -6.81
CA GLY A 19 0.56 -7.36 -5.66
C GLY A 19 -0.40 -7.66 -4.52
N PRO A 20 0.12 -8.28 -3.45
CA PRO A 20 -0.70 -8.75 -2.35
C PRO A 20 -1.15 -7.62 -1.43
N VAL A 21 -2.23 -7.89 -0.70
CA VAL A 21 -2.61 -7.18 0.51
C VAL A 21 -2.43 -8.15 1.68
N GLY A 22 -1.66 -7.75 2.69
CA GLY A 22 -1.42 -8.56 3.89
C GLY A 22 -1.79 -7.83 5.18
N LEU A 23 -1.99 -8.60 6.24
CA LEU A 23 -2.12 -8.12 7.60
C LEU A 23 -0.74 -8.11 8.25
N TYR A 24 -0.37 -7.00 8.89
CA TYR A 24 0.92 -6.79 9.51
C TYR A 24 0.75 -6.24 10.93
N GLU A 25 1.72 -6.51 11.80
CA GLU A 25 1.91 -5.83 13.07
C GLU A 25 2.88 -4.66 12.90
N ASP A 26 2.50 -3.49 13.42
CA ASP A 26 3.35 -2.30 13.47
C ASP A 26 4.16 -2.27 14.79
N ALA A 27 5.40 -2.73 14.72
CA ALA A 27 6.29 -2.87 15.88
C ALA A 27 6.64 -1.53 16.57
N GLN A 28 6.37 -0.39 15.93
CA GLN A 28 6.62 0.94 16.51
C GLN A 28 5.38 1.58 17.15
N ARG A 29 4.19 0.98 16.98
CA ARG A 29 2.92 1.50 17.52
C ARG A 29 2.22 0.49 18.41
N GLY A 30 2.98 -0.19 19.28
CA GLY A 30 2.43 -1.15 20.23
C GLY A 30 1.75 -2.33 19.54
N ASP A 31 2.33 -2.83 18.45
CA ASP A 31 1.86 -3.98 17.67
C ASP A 31 0.45 -3.83 17.11
N GLU A 32 0.04 -2.59 16.82
CA GLU A 32 -1.23 -2.33 16.17
C GLU A 32 -1.28 -3.02 14.80
N LEU A 33 -2.43 -3.64 14.50
CA LEU A 33 -2.64 -4.34 13.23
C LEU A 33 -2.92 -3.33 12.11
N VAL A 34 -2.20 -3.49 11.00
CA VAL A 34 -2.35 -2.68 9.79
C VAL A 34 -2.48 -3.57 8.56
N ALA A 35 -3.21 -3.10 7.56
CA ALA A 35 -3.21 -3.73 6.24
C ALA A 35 -2.16 -3.03 5.38
N ILE A 36 -1.31 -3.79 4.70
CA ILE A 36 -0.36 -3.21 3.73
C ILE A 36 -0.70 -3.74 2.35
N LYS A 37 -1.06 -2.83 1.44
CA LYS A 37 -1.20 -3.10 0.00
C LYS A 37 0.16 -2.91 -0.65
N GLN A 38 0.67 -3.96 -1.27
CA GLN A 38 1.93 -3.95 -2.02
C GLN A 38 1.64 -3.82 -3.51
N VAL A 39 2.31 -2.87 -4.16
CA VAL A 39 2.16 -2.58 -5.59
C VAL A 39 3.52 -2.75 -6.25
N SER A 40 3.70 -3.84 -7.00
CA SER A 40 4.87 -4.00 -7.86
C SER A 40 4.77 -3.01 -9.01
N LEU A 41 5.69 -2.05 -9.06
CA LEU A 41 5.76 -1.04 -10.11
C LEU A 41 6.02 -1.68 -11.47
N THR A 42 6.84 -2.74 -11.51
CA THR A 42 7.10 -3.53 -12.72
C THR A 42 5.82 -4.16 -13.26
N ARG A 43 5.01 -4.80 -12.40
CA ARG A 43 3.71 -5.37 -12.81
C ARG A 43 2.74 -4.29 -13.28
N ALA A 44 2.66 -3.18 -12.57
CA ALA A 44 1.80 -2.05 -12.94
C ALA A 44 2.15 -1.47 -14.31
N MET A 45 3.44 -1.21 -14.57
CA MET A 45 3.91 -0.71 -15.86
C MET A 45 3.61 -1.70 -16.99
N ALA A 46 3.83 -2.99 -16.76
CA ALA A 46 3.53 -4.03 -17.74
C ALA A 46 2.03 -4.10 -18.06
N ALA A 47 1.16 -4.01 -17.05
CA ALA A 47 -0.29 -4.03 -17.23
C ALA A 47 -0.80 -2.81 -18.01
N LEU A 48 -0.35 -1.60 -17.64
CA LEU A 48 -0.77 -0.35 -18.30
C LEU A 48 -0.29 -0.24 -19.76
N ARG A 49 0.88 -0.81 -20.07
CA ARG A 49 1.35 -0.92 -21.46
C ARG A 49 0.46 -1.81 -22.31
N ARG A 50 -0.12 -2.87 -21.72
CA ARG A 50 -1.01 -3.82 -22.41
C ARG A 50 -2.44 -3.30 -22.52
N ASN A 51 -2.94 -2.64 -21.48
CA ASN A 51 -4.29 -2.08 -21.43
C ASN A 51 -4.28 -0.78 -20.62
N ARG A 52 -4.58 0.35 -21.27
CA ARG A 52 -4.58 1.66 -20.60
C ARG A 52 -5.80 1.90 -19.69
N ASN A 53 -6.81 1.03 -19.76
CA ASN A 53 -8.05 1.16 -18.98
C ASN A 53 -8.00 0.41 -17.63
N VAL A 54 -6.89 -0.24 -17.29
CA VAL A 54 -6.71 -0.83 -15.95
C VAL A 54 -6.45 0.26 -14.91
N ASP A 55 -6.72 -0.05 -13.64
CA ASP A 55 -6.51 0.88 -12.53
C ASP A 55 -5.07 1.41 -12.51
N ASN A 56 -4.91 2.71 -12.50
CA ASN A 56 -3.59 3.34 -12.53
C ASN A 56 -3.12 3.62 -11.09
N PRO A 57 -2.09 2.92 -10.57
CA PRO A 57 -1.66 3.09 -9.19
C PRO A 57 -1.09 4.49 -8.91
N TRP A 58 -0.56 5.20 -9.91
CA TRP A 58 -0.17 6.60 -9.74
C TRP A 58 -1.37 7.55 -9.60
N SER A 59 -2.53 7.20 -10.15
CA SER A 59 -3.76 7.95 -9.89
C SER A 59 -4.30 7.64 -8.49
N GLU A 60 -4.27 6.38 -8.06
CA GLU A 60 -4.60 5.99 -6.68
C GLU A 60 -3.70 6.73 -5.68
N HIS A 61 -2.38 6.82 -5.95
CA HIS A 61 -1.42 7.56 -5.14
C HIS A 61 -1.86 8.99 -4.85
N ARG A 62 -2.28 9.74 -5.88
CA ARG A 62 -2.69 11.14 -5.71
C ARG A 62 -3.91 11.26 -4.79
N VAL A 63 -4.84 10.31 -4.87
CA VAL A 63 -6.01 10.27 -3.99
C VAL A 63 -5.59 9.92 -2.56
N VAL A 64 -4.78 8.87 -2.38
CA VAL A 64 -4.26 8.43 -1.09
C VAL A 64 -3.48 9.55 -0.40
N ALA A 65 -2.54 10.19 -1.10
CA ALA A 65 -1.75 11.30 -0.60
C ALA A 65 -2.66 12.47 -0.17
N ARG A 66 -3.72 12.77 -0.93
CA ARG A 66 -4.70 13.80 -0.54
C ARG A 66 -5.45 13.41 0.72
N LEU A 67 -5.94 12.16 0.80
CA LEU A 67 -6.66 11.65 1.97
C LEU A 67 -5.80 11.70 3.24
N MET A 68 -4.49 11.44 3.15
CA MET A 68 -3.57 11.56 4.29
C MET A 68 -3.43 13.01 4.82
N THR A 69 -3.73 14.04 4.03
CA THR A 69 -3.71 15.45 4.46
C THR A 69 -5.01 15.92 5.12
N LEU A 70 -6.07 15.10 5.08
CA LEU A 70 -7.39 15.45 5.60
C LEU A 70 -7.61 14.82 6.98
N PRO A 71 -8.51 15.39 7.81
CA PRO A 71 -8.95 14.73 9.02
C PRO A 71 -9.55 13.33 8.71
N PRO A 72 -9.37 12.35 9.61
CA PRO A 72 -9.93 11.02 9.41
C PRO A 72 -11.46 11.07 9.38
N HIS A 73 -12.06 10.29 8.49
CA HIS A 73 -13.51 10.14 8.36
C HIS A 73 -13.93 8.70 8.73
N PRO A 74 -15.01 8.50 9.50
CA PRO A 74 -15.38 7.17 10.01
C PRO A 74 -15.72 6.15 8.90
N ASN A 75 -16.17 6.62 7.74
CA ASN A 75 -16.55 5.76 6.60
C ASN A 75 -15.48 5.69 5.50
N VAL A 76 -14.26 6.17 5.75
CA VAL A 76 -13.14 6.10 4.79
C VAL A 76 -11.97 5.42 5.47
N VAL A 77 -11.36 4.45 4.79
CA VAL A 77 -10.15 3.78 5.30
C VAL A 77 -9.06 4.82 5.53
N ARG A 78 -8.55 4.85 6.76
CA ARG A 78 -7.47 5.78 7.14
C ARG A 78 -6.13 5.21 6.72
N PHE A 79 -5.48 5.90 5.79
CA PHE A 79 -4.10 5.63 5.42
C PHE A 79 -3.13 6.19 6.47
N ARG A 80 -2.10 5.43 6.81
CA ARG A 80 -1.11 5.73 7.85
C ARG A 80 0.23 6.15 7.29
N GLY A 81 0.51 5.78 6.04
CA GLY A 81 1.70 6.18 5.33
C GLY A 81 1.94 5.33 4.10
N GLU A 82 3.07 5.59 3.46
CA GLU A 82 3.52 4.85 2.29
C GLU A 82 5.04 4.83 2.25
N PHE A 83 5.60 3.81 1.60
CA PHE A 83 7.04 3.66 1.46
C PHE A 83 7.39 2.75 0.28
N LEU A 84 8.61 2.90 -0.23
CA LEU A 84 9.17 2.00 -1.23
C LEU A 84 9.93 0.87 -0.54
N HIS A 85 9.64 -0.37 -0.92
CA HIS A 85 10.31 -1.60 -0.50
C HIS A 85 11.02 -2.24 -1.68
N ALA A 86 12.21 -2.81 -1.43
CA ALA A 86 13.01 -3.53 -2.43
C ALA A 86 13.16 -2.79 -3.79
N GLN A 87 13.19 -1.45 -3.75
CA GLN A 87 13.38 -0.54 -4.89
C GLN A 87 12.27 -0.54 -5.96
N ASP A 88 11.33 -1.49 -5.95
CA ASP A 88 10.32 -1.64 -7.01
C ASP A 88 8.90 -1.90 -6.50
N THR A 89 8.71 -2.02 -5.19
CA THR A 89 7.43 -2.36 -4.58
C THR A 89 6.99 -1.20 -3.71
N TRP A 90 5.96 -0.50 -4.17
CA TRP A 90 5.38 0.59 -3.41
C TRP A 90 4.32 0.05 -2.44
N CYS A 91 4.50 0.32 -1.16
CA CYS A 91 3.67 -0.15 -0.06
C CYS A 91 2.81 1.00 0.48
N VAL A 92 1.51 0.75 0.64
CA VAL A 92 0.56 1.67 1.26
C VAL A 92 0.00 1.02 2.53
N VAL A 93 0.08 1.72 3.66
CA VAL A 93 -0.32 1.28 5.01
C VAL A 93 -1.57 2.00 5.47
#